data_AF-A0A7S1TXG6-F1
#
_entry.id   AF-A0A7S1TXG6-F1
#
_cell.length_a   1.000
_cell.length_b   1.000
_cell.length_c   1.000
_cell.angle_alpha   90.00
_cell.angle_beta   90.00
_cell.angle_gamma   90.00
#
_symmetry.space_group_name_H-M   'P 1'
#
loop_
_entity.id
_entity.type
_entity.pdbx_description
1 polymer ?
#
loop_
_entity_poly.entity_id
_entity_poly.type
_entity_poly.pdbx_seq_one_letter_code
_entity_poly.pdbx_strand_id
1 'polypeptide(L)'
;RSRGRTRTRVVGSVGPGAAAATARRRQHRRPSGGGGGRLECVAGAGRARRGVARGQEARHSGGGSAAGRPSAPVVFRGTVQPIMYDGTGTNYQVKDNPFKADADLVRQDPDPSDEDLNVDRIIDDLISVKGKRPGRLVNIPEMDIRKLLVRARTVLHSQPMLLELDAPMKVCGDIHGQYFDLLRLFEYGGFPPASNYLFLGDYVDRGKQSIEAVCLLLAFKVKYPENFFLLRGNHECQSINRIYGFYDECKRRYSPRLWRNFTEVFNVMPVAAIIDERIICMHGGLSPELHSLDEIRNLQRPCEVPDSGLLCDLLWADPEREQQGWDENDRGVSFTFGENVVAF
;
A
#
# COMPACT_ATOMS: atom_id res chain seq x y z
N ARG A 1 -51.39 -22.68 37.41
CA ARG A 1 -51.93 -24.02 37.76
C ARG A 1 -52.26 -24.77 36.45
N SER A 2 -52.08 -26.10 36.41
CA SER A 2 -52.10 -27.05 35.26
C SER A 2 -50.81 -27.02 34.40
N ARG A 3 -49.91 -28.01 34.32
CA ARG A 3 -49.86 -29.50 34.14
C ARG A 3 -50.03 -29.99 32.69
N GLY A 4 -49.01 -30.72 32.20
CA GLY A 4 -49.03 -31.70 31.10
C GLY A 4 -47.72 -31.69 30.30
N ARG A 5 -46.69 -32.54 30.58
CA ARG A 5 -46.42 -33.89 29.98
C ARG A 5 -46.66 -33.89 28.45
N THR A 6 -45.77 -34.33 27.55
CA THR A 6 -44.97 -35.57 27.53
C THR A 6 -44.08 -35.64 26.26
N ARG A 7 -42.96 -36.40 26.36
CA ARG A 7 -42.33 -37.30 25.35
C ARG A 7 -41.57 -36.75 24.12
N THR A 8 -40.24 -36.83 24.25
CA THR A 8 -39.27 -37.66 23.47
C THR A 8 -39.57 -38.06 22.02
N ARG A 9 -38.63 -37.78 21.10
CA ARG A 9 -38.00 -38.82 20.26
C ARG A 9 -36.66 -38.37 19.66
N VAL A 10 -35.64 -39.20 19.88
CA VAL A 10 -34.35 -39.28 19.18
C VAL A 10 -34.48 -40.40 18.15
N VAL A 11 -33.89 -40.26 16.96
CA VAL A 11 -33.43 -41.41 16.14
C VAL A 11 -32.12 -41.00 15.42
N GLY A 12 -31.05 -41.80 15.62
CA GLY A 12 -29.77 -41.76 14.88
C GLY A 12 -29.90 -42.42 13.50
N SER A 13 -28.88 -42.74 12.69
CA SER A 13 -27.43 -42.90 12.86
C SER A 13 -26.81 -43.33 11.51
N VAL A 14 -25.49 -43.11 11.35
CA VAL A 14 -24.47 -43.78 10.48
C VAL A 14 -24.43 -43.56 8.93
N GLY A 15 -23.22 -43.25 8.42
CA GLY A 15 -22.82 -43.03 7.00
C GLY A 15 -22.53 -44.31 6.20
N PRO A 16 -21.58 -44.39 5.21
CA PRO A 16 -20.66 -43.39 4.62
C PRO A 16 -20.66 -43.33 3.05
N GLY A 17 -19.90 -42.39 2.46
CA GLY A 17 -19.17 -42.65 1.20
C GLY A 17 -19.59 -41.93 -0.09
N ALA A 18 -18.56 -41.52 -0.82
CA ALA A 18 -18.44 -41.22 -2.26
C ALA A 18 -18.65 -39.79 -2.77
N ALA A 19 -17.58 -39.34 -3.43
CA ALA A 19 -17.38 -38.09 -4.13
C ALA A 19 -18.17 -38.02 -5.46
N ALA A 20 -18.59 -36.81 -5.83
CA ALA A 20 -18.69 -36.38 -7.23
C ALA A 20 -18.73 -34.85 -7.27
N ALA A 21 -17.72 -34.26 -7.90
CA ALA A 21 -17.70 -32.85 -8.27
C ALA A 21 -18.71 -32.61 -9.40
N THR A 22 -19.56 -31.60 -9.25
CA THR A 22 -20.24 -30.99 -10.41
C THR A 22 -20.59 -29.55 -10.08
N ALA A 23 -19.93 -28.63 -10.79
CA ALA A 23 -20.22 -27.21 -10.77
C ALA A 23 -21.67 -26.96 -11.22
N ARG A 24 -22.47 -26.33 -10.36
CA ARG A 24 -23.74 -25.70 -10.76
C ARG A 24 -23.81 -24.30 -10.18
N ARG A 25 -23.79 -23.32 -11.10
CA ARG A 25 -24.27 -21.95 -10.91
C ARG A 25 -25.59 -21.99 -10.12
N ARG A 26 -25.61 -21.38 -8.94
CA ARG A 26 -26.83 -21.05 -8.21
C ARG A 26 -26.98 -19.54 -8.19
N GLN A 27 -27.97 -19.05 -8.95
CA GLN A 27 -28.66 -17.82 -8.60
C GLN A 27 -29.31 -18.03 -7.24
N HIS A 28 -28.97 -17.22 -6.24
CA HIS A 28 -29.73 -17.19 -4.99
C HIS A 28 -30.15 -15.78 -4.62
N ARG A 29 -31.48 -15.63 -4.61
CA ARG A 29 -32.30 -14.68 -3.89
C ARG A 29 -31.75 -14.37 -2.49
N ARG A 30 -31.76 -13.07 -2.16
CA ARG A 30 -31.48 -12.48 -0.85
C ARG A 30 -32.37 -13.06 0.26
N PRO A 31 -31.83 -13.33 1.46
CA PRO A 31 -32.54 -13.17 2.70
C PRO A 31 -32.20 -11.80 3.31
N SER A 32 -33.23 -11.03 3.62
CA SER A 32 -33.15 -9.83 4.46
C SER A 32 -32.83 -10.25 5.90
N GLY A 33 -31.65 -9.91 6.37
CA GLY A 33 -31.23 -10.08 7.76
C GLY A 33 -30.08 -9.11 8.06
N GLY A 34 -30.41 -7.95 8.63
CA GLY A 34 -29.42 -6.95 9.03
C GLY A 34 -28.59 -7.45 10.21
N GLY A 35 -27.33 -7.77 9.92
CA GLY A 35 -26.25 -7.78 10.90
C GLY A 35 -25.18 -6.85 10.36
N GLY A 36 -25.01 -5.67 10.95
CA GLY A 36 -23.97 -4.74 10.56
C GLY A 36 -22.60 -5.37 10.80
N GLY A 37 -21.89 -5.70 9.72
CA GLY A 37 -20.48 -6.07 9.79
C GLY A 37 -19.69 -4.90 10.36
N ARG A 38 -18.93 -5.14 11.43
CA ARG A 38 -18.14 -4.08 12.08
C ARG A 38 -16.82 -3.91 11.33
N LEU A 39 -16.65 -2.77 10.67
CA LEU A 39 -15.33 -2.31 10.24
C LEU A 39 -14.60 -1.71 11.44
N GLU A 40 -13.34 -2.10 11.63
CA GLU A 40 -12.45 -1.50 12.62
C GLU A 40 -11.26 -0.86 11.90
N CYS A 41 -11.20 0.47 11.89
CA CYS A 41 -10.02 1.21 11.46
C CYS A 41 -8.98 1.20 12.58
N VAL A 42 -7.79 0.67 12.30
CA VAL A 42 -6.67 0.66 13.25
C VAL A 42 -5.67 1.72 12.80
N ALA A 43 -5.67 2.88 13.47
CA ALA A 43 -4.73 3.96 13.19
C ALA A 43 -3.31 3.61 13.68
N GLY A 44 -2.32 3.75 12.80
CA GLY A 44 -0.90 3.69 13.17
C GLY A 44 -0.50 4.87 14.04
N ALA A 45 0.27 4.62 15.10
CA ALA A 45 0.71 5.64 16.05
C ALA A 45 1.88 6.48 15.49
N GLY A 46 1.59 7.39 14.55
CA GLY A 46 2.53 8.41 14.07
C GLY A 46 2.49 9.66 14.95
N ARG A 47 3.49 9.88 15.83
CA ARG A 47 3.65 11.16 16.54
C ARG A 47 4.27 12.21 15.60
N ALA A 48 3.45 13.07 15.01
CA ALA A 48 3.92 14.29 14.36
C ALA A 48 4.47 15.27 15.41
N ARG A 49 5.77 15.56 15.37
CA ARG A 49 6.37 16.66 16.16
C ARG A 49 6.17 17.97 15.40
N ARG A 50 5.35 18.88 15.94
CA ARG A 50 5.25 20.28 15.47
C ARG A 50 6.55 21.02 15.79
N GLY A 51 7.28 21.43 14.76
CA GLY A 51 8.40 22.36 14.87
C GLY A 51 7.89 23.80 14.97
N VAL A 52 8.26 24.50 16.04
CA VAL A 52 7.94 25.91 16.28
C VAL A 52 8.87 26.78 15.44
N ALA A 53 8.33 27.51 14.46
CA ALA A 53 9.06 28.54 13.75
C ALA A 53 9.24 29.77 14.66
N ARG A 54 10.49 30.11 14.98
CA ARG A 54 10.84 31.42 15.56
C ARG A 54 11.23 32.34 14.41
N GLY A 55 10.51 33.45 14.31
CA GLY A 55 10.80 34.52 13.35
C GLY A 55 12.07 35.29 13.68
N GLN A 56 12.70 35.81 12.63
CA GLN A 56 13.60 36.96 12.72
C GLN A 56 13.19 37.96 11.64
N GLU A 57 12.81 39.15 12.10
CA GLU A 57 12.59 40.34 11.31
C GLU A 57 13.91 40.83 10.69
N ALA A 58 13.84 41.34 9.45
CA ALA A 58 14.80 42.32 8.95
C ALA A 58 14.04 43.40 8.17
N ARG A 59 14.27 44.66 8.55
CA ARG A 59 13.59 45.86 8.06
C ARG A 59 14.32 46.49 6.87
N HIS A 60 13.50 46.97 5.91
CA HIS A 60 13.54 48.26 5.18
C HIS A 60 14.75 48.67 4.30
N SER A 61 14.45 48.87 3.01
CA SER A 61 14.57 50.10 2.18
C SER A 61 14.36 49.68 0.71
N GLY A 62 13.74 50.38 -0.24
CA GLY A 62 13.10 51.67 -0.40
C GLY A 62 12.97 51.91 -1.92
N GLY A 63 11.89 52.56 -2.40
CA GLY A 63 11.88 53.27 -3.70
C GLY A 63 10.94 52.78 -4.82
N GLY A 64 10.00 53.65 -5.22
CA GLY A 64 9.84 54.02 -6.63
C GLY A 64 8.64 53.48 -7.44
N SER A 65 7.64 54.34 -7.60
CA SER A 65 6.47 54.34 -8.51
C SER A 65 6.72 54.00 -10.00
N ALA A 66 5.79 53.29 -10.67
CA ALA A 66 4.97 53.78 -11.80
C ALA A 66 4.23 52.65 -12.55
N ALA A 67 2.99 52.93 -12.97
CA ALA A 67 2.08 52.03 -13.68
C ALA A 67 2.11 52.23 -15.22
N GLY A 68 1.85 51.18 -16.01
CA GLY A 68 1.51 51.35 -17.44
C GLY A 68 1.52 50.13 -18.38
N ARG A 69 0.42 49.33 -18.35
CA ARG A 69 -0.29 48.64 -19.46
C ARG A 69 0.35 47.45 -20.26
N PRO A 70 -0.48 46.58 -20.87
CA PRO A 70 -0.26 45.13 -20.93
C PRO A 70 0.29 44.64 -22.27
N SER A 71 1.07 43.56 -22.22
CA SER A 71 1.46 42.75 -23.38
C SER A 71 0.91 41.32 -23.22
N ALA A 72 0.43 40.79 -24.35
CA ALA A 72 -0.23 39.49 -24.52
C ALA A 72 0.58 38.29 -23.99
N PRO A 73 -0.06 37.13 -23.68
CA PRO A 73 0.61 36.04 -22.99
C PRO A 73 1.64 35.36 -23.90
N VAL A 74 2.88 35.32 -23.44
CA VAL A 74 3.93 34.48 -24.00
C VAL A 74 3.70 33.06 -23.48
N VAL A 75 3.33 32.14 -24.40
CA VAL A 75 3.25 30.71 -24.11
C VAL A 75 4.67 30.18 -23.90
N PHE A 76 5.05 30.00 -22.63
CA PHE A 76 6.24 29.21 -22.30
C PHE A 76 5.88 27.72 -22.36
N ARG A 77 6.19 27.08 -23.49
CA ARG A 77 6.40 25.63 -23.53
C ARG A 77 7.72 25.33 -22.82
N GLY A 78 7.66 25.14 -21.51
CA GLY A 78 8.78 24.67 -20.70
C GLY A 78 8.31 23.52 -19.83
N THR A 79 8.81 22.31 -20.11
CA THR A 79 8.80 21.19 -19.17
C THR A 79 9.51 21.64 -17.90
N VAL A 80 8.77 21.85 -16.82
CA VAL A 80 9.34 22.13 -15.49
C VAL A 80 9.85 20.80 -14.94
N GLN A 81 11.16 20.60 -14.95
CA GLN A 81 11.78 19.54 -14.15
C GLN A 81 11.88 20.06 -12.71
N PRO A 82 11.48 19.27 -11.69
CA PRO A 82 11.64 19.69 -10.31
C PRO A 82 13.12 19.77 -9.96
N ILE A 83 13.56 20.96 -9.56
CA ILE A 83 14.90 21.20 -9.01
C ILE A 83 14.89 20.76 -7.55
N MET A 84 15.44 19.58 -7.27
CA MET A 84 15.66 19.12 -5.90
C MET A 84 16.96 19.75 -5.37
N TYR A 85 16.86 20.61 -4.35
CA TYR A 85 18.01 21.11 -3.62
C TYR A 85 18.47 20.07 -2.60
N ASP A 86 19.68 19.53 -2.77
CA ASP A 86 20.41 19.02 -1.61
C ASP A 86 20.90 20.22 -0.79
N GLY A 87 20.91 20.09 0.53
CA GLY A 87 21.34 21.15 1.45
C GLY A 87 22.85 21.48 1.37
N THR A 88 23.51 21.26 0.23
CA THR A 88 24.94 21.57 0.02
C THR A 88 25.21 22.56 -1.11
N GLY A 89 24.18 23.01 -1.85
CA GLY A 89 24.30 24.14 -2.78
C GLY A 89 25.14 23.84 -4.03
N THR A 90 25.27 22.58 -4.42
CA THR A 90 25.93 22.20 -5.68
C THR A 90 24.91 21.82 -6.75
N ASN A 91 24.98 22.53 -7.87
CA ASN A 91 24.08 22.40 -9.01
C ASN A 91 24.49 21.18 -9.86
N TYR A 92 23.79 20.04 -9.74
CA TYR A 92 24.00 18.90 -10.63
C TYR A 92 23.21 19.12 -11.93
N GLN A 93 23.91 19.38 -13.04
CA GLN A 93 23.32 19.17 -14.36
C GLN A 93 23.18 17.66 -14.59
N VAL A 94 21.94 17.18 -14.70
CA VAL A 94 21.62 15.79 -15.07
C VAL A 94 22.02 15.57 -16.54
N LYS A 95 23.30 15.32 -16.79
CA LYS A 95 23.80 14.92 -18.12
C LYS A 95 24.01 13.41 -18.28
N ASP A 96 23.89 12.65 -17.20
CA ASP A 96 23.95 11.20 -17.22
C ASP A 96 22.71 10.64 -16.53
N ASN A 97 21.98 9.76 -17.21
CA ASN A 97 20.84 9.04 -16.66
C ASN A 97 21.36 8.08 -15.55
N PRO A 98 21.19 8.37 -14.25
CA PRO A 98 21.75 7.54 -13.18
C PRO A 98 21.13 6.13 -13.12
N PHE A 99 20.02 5.93 -13.85
CA PHE A 99 19.30 4.66 -13.98
C PHE A 99 20.01 3.65 -14.89
N LYS A 100 20.99 4.07 -15.71
CA LYS A 100 21.66 3.19 -16.67
C LYS A 100 22.83 2.39 -16.06
N ALA A 101 23.60 3.02 -15.16
CA ALA A 101 24.80 2.40 -14.59
C ALA A 101 24.50 1.18 -13.68
N ASP A 102 23.36 1.17 -12.99
CA ASP A 102 22.93 0.03 -12.16
C ASP A 102 22.26 -1.09 -12.98
N ALA A 103 21.75 -0.79 -14.19
CA ALA A 103 21.09 -1.77 -15.05
C ALA A 103 22.10 -2.73 -15.73
N ASP A 104 23.30 -2.24 -16.04
CA ASP A 104 24.31 -2.96 -16.83
C ASP A 104 25.23 -3.89 -15.99
N LEU A 105 25.20 -3.83 -14.65
CA LEU A 105 26.15 -4.52 -13.76
C LEU A 105 25.68 -5.84 -13.12
N VAL A 106 24.46 -6.32 -13.40
CA VAL A 106 23.97 -7.58 -12.81
C VAL A 106 23.47 -8.49 -13.92
N ARG A 107 24.23 -9.56 -14.21
CA ARG A 107 23.73 -10.68 -15.01
C ARG A 107 22.37 -11.10 -14.44
N GLN A 108 21.32 -11.06 -15.26
CA GLN A 108 20.00 -11.55 -14.88
C GLN A 108 20.07 -13.07 -14.78
N ASP A 109 20.47 -13.61 -13.61
CA ASP A 109 20.14 -15.01 -13.35
C ASP A 109 18.61 -15.14 -13.40
N PRO A 110 18.06 -16.24 -13.90
CA PRO A 110 16.61 -16.42 -13.90
C PRO A 110 16.03 -16.30 -12.47
N ASP A 111 14.75 -15.93 -12.41
CA ASP A 111 13.99 -15.98 -11.16
C ASP A 111 14.05 -17.41 -10.58
N PRO A 112 14.18 -17.56 -9.26
CA PRO A 112 14.18 -18.89 -8.66
C PRO A 112 12.81 -19.53 -8.82
N SER A 113 12.77 -20.86 -8.95
CA SER A 113 11.51 -21.58 -8.79
C SER A 113 11.00 -21.42 -7.35
N ASP A 114 9.68 -21.30 -7.20
CA ASP A 114 9.01 -21.15 -5.90
C ASP A 114 8.36 -22.47 -5.43
N GLU A 115 8.64 -23.60 -6.10
CA GLU A 115 8.04 -24.92 -5.81
C GLU A 115 8.30 -25.38 -4.36
N ASP A 116 9.49 -25.11 -3.83
CA ASP A 116 9.89 -25.48 -2.46
C ASP A 116 9.72 -24.34 -1.44
N LEU A 117 8.92 -23.30 -1.74
CA LEU A 117 8.68 -22.20 -0.81
C LEU A 117 7.93 -22.70 0.43
N ASN A 118 8.60 -22.74 1.57
CA ASN A 118 7.96 -22.97 2.87
C ASN A 118 7.57 -21.63 3.51
N VAL A 119 6.36 -21.14 3.17
CA VAL A 119 5.86 -19.85 3.66
C VAL A 119 5.61 -19.87 5.18
N ASP A 120 5.24 -21.03 5.73
CA ASP A 120 4.99 -21.19 7.17
C ASP A 120 6.25 -20.95 7.98
N ARG A 121 7.37 -21.53 7.55
CA ARG A 121 8.67 -21.29 8.18
C ARG A 121 9.06 -19.82 8.15
N ILE A 122 8.85 -19.12 7.03
CA ILE A 122 9.16 -17.68 6.92
C ILE A 122 8.32 -16.87 7.92
N ILE A 123 7.02 -17.17 8.02
CA ILE A 123 6.12 -16.51 8.98
C ILE A 123 6.55 -16.79 10.41
N ASP A 124 6.86 -18.05 10.74
CA ASP A 124 7.30 -18.44 12.08
C ASP A 124 8.62 -17.75 12.46
N ASP A 125 9.60 -17.71 11.56
CA ASP A 125 10.88 -17.03 11.75
C ASP A 125 10.68 -15.53 12.00
N LEU A 126 9.82 -14.89 11.20
CA LEU A 126 9.46 -13.47 11.34
C LEU A 126 8.77 -13.20 12.68
N ILE A 127 7.78 -14.00 13.06
CA ILE A 127 7.03 -13.80 14.32
C ILE A 127 7.88 -14.20 15.54
N SER A 128 8.93 -15.02 15.38
CA SER A 128 9.77 -15.49 16.49
C SER A 128 10.41 -14.37 17.33
N VAL A 129 10.51 -13.15 16.80
CA VAL A 129 11.07 -11.99 17.53
C VAL A 129 10.04 -11.20 18.33
N LYS A 130 8.78 -11.60 18.29
CA LYS A 130 7.71 -11.07 19.14
C LYS A 130 8.10 -11.18 20.62
N GLY A 131 7.85 -10.11 21.38
CA GLY A 131 8.27 -9.99 22.79
C GLY A 131 9.78 -9.81 23.02
N LYS A 132 10.62 -9.88 21.98
CA LYS A 132 12.05 -9.55 22.09
C LYS A 132 12.25 -8.03 22.00
N ARG A 133 13.48 -7.58 22.27
CA ARG A 133 13.85 -6.16 22.19
C ARG A 133 13.54 -5.60 20.78
N PRO A 134 12.79 -4.48 20.66
CA PRO A 134 12.57 -3.82 19.39
C PRO A 134 13.86 -3.51 18.64
N GLY A 135 13.87 -3.73 17.33
CA GLY A 135 15.06 -3.61 16.49
C GLY A 135 15.83 -4.92 16.29
N ARG A 136 15.42 -6.03 16.93
CA ARG A 136 16.02 -7.34 16.66
C ARG A 136 15.68 -7.77 15.23
N LEU A 137 16.72 -7.96 14.44
CA LEU A 137 16.61 -8.41 13.06
C LEU A 137 16.24 -9.89 12.98
N VAL A 138 15.54 -10.25 11.90
CA VAL A 138 15.29 -11.64 11.50
C VAL A 138 16.21 -11.96 10.33
N ASN A 139 16.92 -13.08 10.41
CA ASN A 139 17.79 -13.52 9.33
C ASN A 139 17.03 -14.46 8.41
N ILE A 140 16.52 -13.93 7.30
CA ILE A 140 15.82 -14.71 6.27
C ILE A 140 16.80 -14.85 5.10
N PRO A 141 17.17 -16.07 4.68
CA PRO A 141 18.02 -16.25 3.52
C PRO A 141 17.47 -15.51 2.29
N GLU A 142 18.34 -14.81 1.55
CA GLU A 142 17.90 -14.02 0.38
C GLU A 142 17.13 -14.86 -0.65
N MET A 143 17.51 -16.12 -0.82
CA MET A 143 16.81 -17.06 -1.69
C MET A 143 15.35 -17.28 -1.26
N ASP A 144 15.09 -17.40 0.05
CA ASP A 144 13.73 -17.56 0.56
C ASP A 144 12.90 -16.30 0.34
N ILE A 145 13.50 -15.12 0.51
CA ILE A 145 12.84 -13.84 0.20
C ILE A 145 12.51 -13.79 -1.29
N ARG A 146 13.47 -14.09 -2.18
CA ARG A 146 13.23 -14.07 -3.64
C ARG A 146 12.13 -15.04 -4.06
N LYS A 147 12.08 -16.25 -3.51
CA LYS A 147 10.98 -17.21 -3.74
C LYS A 147 9.63 -16.68 -3.26
N LEU A 148 9.60 -16.06 -2.07
CA LEU A 148 8.40 -15.40 -1.55
C LEU A 148 7.93 -14.30 -2.51
N LEU A 149 8.83 -13.48 -3.03
CA LEU A 149 8.51 -12.41 -3.98
C LEU A 149 7.93 -12.93 -5.28
N VAL A 150 8.49 -14.01 -5.84
CA VAL A 150 7.96 -14.67 -7.04
C VAL A 150 6.51 -15.15 -6.80
N ARG A 151 6.27 -15.86 -5.69
CA ARG A 151 4.92 -16.35 -5.35
C ARG A 151 3.95 -15.20 -5.08
N ALA A 152 4.38 -14.18 -4.33
CA ALA A 152 3.55 -13.02 -4.00
C ALA A 152 3.18 -12.21 -5.25
N ARG A 153 4.12 -12.02 -6.19
CA ARG A 153 3.86 -11.39 -7.49
C ARG A 153 2.73 -12.12 -8.23
N THR A 154 2.81 -13.45 -8.32
CA THR A 154 1.78 -14.27 -8.96
C THR A 154 0.41 -14.10 -8.30
N VAL A 155 0.35 -14.16 -6.96
CA VAL A 155 -0.91 -14.00 -6.21
C VAL A 155 -1.51 -12.60 -6.43
N LEU A 156 -0.72 -11.54 -6.26
CA LEU A 156 -1.18 -10.15 -6.42
C LEU A 156 -1.64 -9.87 -7.86
N HIS A 157 -0.89 -10.35 -8.86
CA HIS A 157 -1.23 -10.18 -10.27
C HIS A 157 -2.51 -10.93 -10.66
N SER A 158 -2.80 -12.07 -10.02
CA SER A 158 -4.01 -12.85 -10.29
C SER A 158 -5.30 -12.18 -9.79
N GLN A 159 -5.19 -11.24 -8.85
CA GLN A 159 -6.32 -10.50 -8.28
C GLN A 159 -6.49 -9.15 -9.00
N PRO A 160 -7.70 -8.56 -9.06
CA PRO A 160 -7.96 -7.31 -9.79
C PRO A 160 -7.23 -6.09 -9.21
N MET A 161 -7.06 -5.03 -10.02
CA MET A 161 -6.51 -3.73 -9.58
C MET A 161 -7.40 -3.02 -8.55
N LEU A 162 -8.72 -3.18 -8.72
CA LEU A 162 -9.74 -2.77 -7.78
C LEU A 162 -10.27 -4.02 -7.07
N LEU A 163 -9.91 -4.19 -5.81
CA LEU A 163 -10.38 -5.32 -5.01
C LEU A 163 -11.84 -5.12 -4.59
N GLU A 164 -12.65 -6.17 -4.67
CA GLU A 164 -14.03 -6.17 -4.18
C GLU A 164 -14.07 -7.12 -2.98
N LEU A 165 -14.33 -6.59 -1.79
CA LEU A 165 -14.11 -7.26 -0.52
C LEU A 165 -15.35 -7.21 0.39
N ASP A 166 -15.50 -8.22 1.24
CA ASP A 166 -16.61 -8.32 2.19
C ASP A 166 -16.16 -8.13 3.64
N ALA A 167 -16.98 -7.47 4.46
CA ALA A 167 -16.79 -7.42 5.91
C ALA A 167 -17.06 -8.80 6.57
N PRO A 168 -16.50 -9.10 7.76
CA PRO A 168 -15.68 -8.23 8.62
C PRO A 168 -14.20 -8.21 8.21
N MET A 169 -13.57 -7.03 8.32
CA MET A 169 -12.13 -6.86 8.18
C MET A 169 -11.60 -5.66 8.96
N LYS A 170 -10.28 -5.65 9.16
CA LYS A 170 -9.53 -4.57 9.80
C LYS A 170 -8.75 -3.82 8.73
N VAL A 171 -8.89 -2.49 8.72
CA VAL A 171 -8.19 -1.61 7.76
C VAL A 171 -7.02 -0.95 8.46
N CYS A 172 -5.84 -1.02 7.85
CA CYS A 172 -4.58 -0.54 8.41
C CYS A 172 -3.89 0.42 7.44
N GLY A 173 -3.47 1.58 7.94
CA GLY A 173 -2.67 2.54 7.17
C GLY A 173 -1.18 2.22 7.19
N ASP A 174 -0.36 3.26 7.08
CA ASP A 174 1.09 3.20 6.92
C ASP A 174 1.80 2.38 8.01
N ILE A 175 2.81 1.63 7.60
CA ILE A 175 3.69 0.87 8.47
C ILE A 175 5.11 1.44 8.48
N HIS A 176 5.63 1.88 7.33
CA HIS A 176 6.95 2.48 7.18
C HIS A 176 8.07 1.75 7.93
N GLY A 177 8.18 0.44 7.73
CA GLY A 177 9.21 -0.38 8.38
C GLY A 177 9.20 -0.40 9.91
N GLN A 178 8.10 0.02 10.56
CA GLN A 178 7.87 -0.10 12.01
C GLN A 178 7.48 -1.53 12.39
N TYR A 179 8.36 -2.49 12.10
CA TYR A 179 8.07 -3.92 12.18
C TYR A 179 7.52 -4.40 13.54
N PHE A 180 8.06 -3.90 14.66
CA PHE A 180 7.58 -4.28 15.98
C PHE A 180 6.20 -3.71 16.31
N ASP A 181 5.84 -2.57 15.72
CA ASP A 181 4.48 -2.02 15.86
C ASP A 181 3.50 -2.80 14.99
N LEU A 182 3.92 -3.28 13.81
CA LEU A 182 3.14 -4.23 13.01
C LEU A 182 2.87 -5.55 13.76
N LEU A 183 3.87 -6.11 14.47
CA LEU A 183 3.66 -7.30 15.30
C LEU A 183 2.63 -7.03 16.41
N ARG A 184 2.69 -5.88 17.07
CA ARG A 184 1.72 -5.47 18.10
C ARG A 184 0.31 -5.27 17.52
N LEU A 185 0.22 -4.74 16.30
CA LEU A 185 -1.05 -4.58 15.57
C LEU A 185 -1.72 -5.96 15.38
N PHE A 186 -0.96 -6.99 15.01
CA PHE A 186 -1.49 -8.36 14.93
C PHE A 186 -1.77 -9.00 16.28
N GLU A 187 -1.00 -8.66 17.33
CA GLU A 187 -1.33 -9.12 18.70
C GLU A 187 -2.67 -8.58 19.18
N TYR A 188 -2.96 -7.30 18.89
CA TYR A 188 -4.20 -6.66 19.30
C TYR A 188 -5.38 -7.01 18.39
N GLY A 189 -5.15 -7.04 17.08
CA GLY A 189 -6.17 -7.32 16.08
C GLY A 189 -6.42 -8.81 15.84
N GLY A 190 -5.53 -9.69 16.26
CA GLY A 190 -5.58 -11.12 15.97
C GLY A 190 -4.80 -11.47 14.69
N PHE A 191 -3.86 -12.40 14.80
CA PHE A 191 -3.06 -12.84 13.65
C PHE A 191 -3.92 -13.49 12.56
N PRO A 192 -3.61 -13.29 11.27
CA PRO A 192 -4.26 -14.03 10.18
C PRO A 192 -4.14 -15.56 10.37
N PRO A 193 -5.23 -16.33 10.15
CA PRO A 193 -6.50 -15.93 9.53
C PRO A 193 -7.60 -15.60 10.55
N ALA A 194 -7.27 -15.37 11.83
CA ALA A 194 -8.28 -15.08 12.86
C ALA A 194 -9.00 -13.74 12.62
N SER A 195 -8.41 -12.84 11.83
CA SER A 195 -9.05 -11.62 11.33
C SER A 195 -8.63 -11.38 9.89
N ASN A 196 -9.55 -10.84 9.10
CA ASN A 196 -9.27 -10.38 7.74
C ASN A 196 -8.64 -8.99 7.80
N TYR A 197 -7.69 -8.71 6.90
CA TYR A 197 -6.97 -7.43 6.86
C TYR A 197 -6.94 -6.84 5.46
N LEU A 198 -7.08 -5.51 5.42
CA LEU A 198 -6.76 -4.67 4.27
C LEU A 198 -5.72 -3.63 4.72
N PHE A 199 -4.54 -3.64 4.11
CA PHE A 199 -3.55 -2.58 4.31
C PHE A 199 -3.57 -1.59 3.14
N LEU A 200 -3.42 -0.30 3.45
CA LEU A 200 -3.55 0.80 2.51
C LEU A 200 -2.23 1.25 1.86
N GLY A 201 -1.15 0.47 1.95
CA GLY A 201 0.16 0.84 1.40
C GLY A 201 1.16 1.34 2.43
N ASP A 202 2.29 1.85 1.95
CA ASP A 202 3.39 2.44 2.72
C ASP A 202 3.98 1.49 3.76
N TYR A 203 4.47 0.36 3.25
CA TYR A 203 5.08 -0.71 4.05
C TYR A 203 6.54 -0.44 4.36
N VAL A 204 7.24 0.20 3.43
CA VAL A 204 8.69 0.40 3.44
C VAL A 204 9.07 1.86 3.68
N ASP A 205 10.37 2.13 3.71
CA ASP A 205 11.01 3.42 3.96
C ASP A 205 10.79 3.99 5.37
N ARG A 206 11.59 5.02 5.70
CA ARG A 206 11.57 5.82 6.95
C ARG A 206 11.89 5.06 8.25
N GLY A 207 11.39 3.83 8.40
CA GLY A 207 11.69 2.93 9.50
C GLY A 207 12.98 2.13 9.32
N LYS A 208 13.23 1.23 10.27
CA LYS A 208 14.52 0.52 10.39
C LYS A 208 14.48 -0.94 9.92
N GLN A 209 13.28 -1.48 9.70
CA GLN A 209 13.05 -2.90 9.43
C GLN A 209 11.97 -3.06 8.35
N SER A 210 12.17 -2.38 7.22
CA SER A 210 11.24 -2.44 6.08
C SER A 210 11.18 -3.84 5.48
N ILE A 211 12.34 -4.52 5.40
CA ILE A 211 12.42 -5.87 4.83
C ILE A 211 11.58 -6.86 5.66
N GLU A 212 11.71 -6.85 6.99
CA GLU A 212 10.88 -7.73 7.83
C GLU A 212 9.39 -7.39 7.71
N ALA A 213 9.03 -6.10 7.70
CA ALA A 213 7.65 -5.66 7.59
C ALA A 213 7.01 -6.14 6.28
N VAL A 214 7.61 -5.81 5.14
CA VAL A 214 7.05 -6.19 3.84
C VAL A 214 7.09 -7.70 3.61
N CYS A 215 8.13 -8.40 4.07
CA CYS A 215 8.19 -9.87 3.97
C CYS A 215 7.07 -10.53 4.78
N LEU A 216 6.75 -10.05 5.99
CA LEU A 216 5.67 -10.61 6.79
C LEU A 216 4.31 -10.40 6.11
N LEU A 217 4.08 -9.19 5.60
CA LEU A 217 2.84 -8.86 4.88
C LEU A 217 2.67 -9.71 3.61
N LEU A 218 3.72 -9.86 2.80
CA LEU A 218 3.69 -10.69 1.59
C LEU A 218 3.55 -12.18 1.92
N ALA A 219 4.18 -12.66 3.00
CA ALA A 219 4.03 -14.04 3.44
C ALA A 219 2.59 -14.33 3.87
N PHE A 220 1.93 -13.42 4.59
CA PHE A 220 0.50 -13.53 4.88
C PHE A 220 -0.36 -13.43 3.63
N LYS A 221 -0.01 -12.57 2.66
CA LYS A 221 -0.72 -12.50 1.39
C LYS A 221 -0.67 -13.82 0.63
N VAL A 222 0.50 -14.45 0.58
CA VAL A 222 0.68 -15.76 -0.06
C VAL A 222 -0.07 -16.86 0.68
N LYS A 223 -0.05 -16.85 2.02
CA LYS A 223 -0.68 -17.89 2.83
C LYS A 223 -2.22 -17.77 2.86
N TYR A 224 -2.73 -16.55 2.88
CA TYR A 224 -4.15 -16.25 3.03
C TYR A 224 -4.65 -15.27 1.95
N PRO A 225 -4.60 -15.65 0.67
CA PRO A 225 -4.86 -14.73 -0.45
C PRO A 225 -6.26 -14.12 -0.45
N GLU A 226 -7.24 -14.81 0.15
CA GLU A 226 -8.65 -14.41 0.23
C GLU A 226 -9.04 -13.80 1.58
N ASN A 227 -8.10 -13.62 2.51
CA ASN A 227 -8.35 -13.02 3.84
C ASN A 227 -7.38 -11.87 4.17
N PHE A 228 -6.31 -11.71 3.39
CA PHE A 228 -5.27 -10.73 3.62
C PHE A 228 -4.99 -9.96 2.33
N PHE A 229 -5.18 -8.65 2.38
CA PHE A 229 -5.16 -7.77 1.20
C PHE A 229 -4.20 -6.61 1.43
N LEU A 230 -3.46 -6.26 0.38
CA LEU A 230 -2.44 -5.23 0.36
C LEU A 230 -2.68 -4.32 -0.83
N LEU A 231 -2.88 -3.04 -0.57
CA LEU A 231 -2.89 -2.00 -1.60
C LEU A 231 -1.49 -1.42 -1.78
N ARG A 232 -1.26 -0.79 -2.93
CA ARG A 232 -0.04 -0.04 -3.21
C ARG A 232 -0.10 1.33 -2.51
N GLY A 233 0.96 1.73 -1.82
CA GLY A 233 1.19 3.10 -1.41
C GLY A 233 2.18 3.81 -2.35
N ASN A 234 2.42 5.10 -2.12
CA ASN A 234 3.39 5.83 -2.94
C ASN A 234 4.85 5.43 -2.64
N HIS A 235 5.12 4.85 -1.46
CA HIS A 235 6.43 4.28 -1.15
C HIS A 235 6.69 2.91 -1.79
N GLU A 236 5.67 2.24 -2.32
CA GLU A 236 5.82 1.06 -3.19
C GLU A 236 6.10 1.48 -4.65
N CYS A 237 6.98 2.46 -4.83
CA CYS A 237 7.47 2.96 -6.12
C CYS A 237 8.99 3.11 -6.11
N GLN A 238 9.62 2.76 -7.24
CA GLN A 238 11.07 2.77 -7.42
C GLN A 238 11.69 4.15 -7.12
N SER A 239 11.08 5.24 -7.61
CA SER A 239 11.61 6.60 -7.46
C SER A 239 11.66 7.04 -6.00
N ILE A 240 10.67 6.64 -5.20
CA ILE A 240 10.52 7.02 -3.80
C ILE A 240 11.40 6.15 -2.90
N ASN A 241 11.27 4.83 -2.99
CA ASN A 241 11.98 3.93 -2.08
C ASN A 241 13.47 3.76 -2.41
N ARG A 242 13.93 4.36 -3.51
CA ARG A 242 15.35 4.55 -3.80
C ARG A 242 16.01 5.56 -2.86
N ILE A 243 15.29 6.60 -2.42
CA ILE A 243 15.86 7.73 -1.66
C ILE A 243 15.42 7.78 -0.20
N TYR A 244 14.31 7.13 0.16
CA TYR A 244 13.74 7.18 1.53
C TYR A 244 14.09 5.98 2.42
N GLY A 245 14.97 5.09 1.96
CA GLY A 245 15.73 4.15 2.80
C GLY A 245 15.64 2.68 2.43
N PHE A 246 14.62 2.23 1.71
CA PHE A 246 14.43 0.81 1.43
C PHE A 246 15.51 0.23 0.51
N TYR A 247 15.93 0.98 -0.51
CA TYR A 247 17.06 0.58 -1.36
C TYR A 247 18.34 0.40 -0.54
N ASP A 248 18.66 1.36 0.31
CA ASP A 248 19.85 1.30 1.16
C ASP A 248 19.77 0.15 2.17
N GLU A 249 18.58 -0.14 2.70
CA GLU A 249 18.36 -1.30 3.56
C GLU A 249 18.63 -2.62 2.82
N CYS A 250 18.09 -2.79 1.61
CA CYS A 250 18.31 -3.96 0.76
C CYS A 250 19.78 -4.12 0.39
N LYS A 251 20.41 -3.06 -0.11
CA LYS A 251 21.82 -3.03 -0.51
C LYS A 251 22.75 -3.38 0.66
N ARG A 252 22.47 -2.86 1.87
CA ARG A 252 23.30 -3.09 3.05
C ARG A 252 23.16 -4.50 3.64
N ARG A 253 21.95 -5.07 3.61
CA ARG A 253 21.66 -6.34 4.28
C ARG A 253 21.73 -7.56 3.36
N TYR A 254 21.46 -7.37 2.08
CA TYR A 254 21.38 -8.42 1.08
C TYR A 254 22.06 -7.93 -0.20
N SER A 255 21.28 -7.51 -1.19
CA SER A 255 21.81 -7.07 -2.48
C SER A 255 20.94 -5.96 -3.09
N PRO A 256 21.50 -5.10 -3.96
CA PRO A 256 20.73 -4.20 -4.82
C PRO A 256 19.73 -4.94 -5.71
N ARG A 257 20.00 -6.21 -6.03
CA ARG A 257 19.12 -7.06 -6.83
C ARG A 257 17.83 -7.39 -6.09
N LEU A 258 17.92 -7.66 -4.78
CA LEU A 258 16.74 -7.93 -3.96
C LEU A 258 15.74 -6.76 -4.00
N TRP A 259 16.25 -5.52 -3.97
CA TRP A 259 15.42 -4.32 -4.13
C TRP A 259 14.66 -4.31 -5.47
N ARG A 260 15.31 -4.66 -6.58
CA ARG A 260 14.63 -4.77 -7.88
C ARG A 260 13.54 -5.85 -7.87
N ASN A 261 13.78 -6.99 -7.22
CA ASN A 261 12.76 -8.03 -7.07
C ASN A 261 11.56 -7.53 -6.25
N PHE A 262 11.77 -6.69 -5.23
CA PHE A 262 10.66 -6.01 -4.55
C PHE A 262 9.92 -5.04 -5.47
N THR A 263 10.63 -4.23 -6.27
CA THR A 263 10.02 -3.33 -7.25
C THR A 263 9.10 -4.07 -8.23
N GLU A 264 9.49 -5.26 -8.70
CA GLU A 264 8.64 -6.09 -9.57
C GLU A 264 7.34 -6.54 -8.88
N VAL A 265 7.38 -6.83 -7.57
CA VAL A 265 6.18 -7.13 -6.78
C VAL A 265 5.32 -5.89 -6.61
N PHE A 266 5.92 -4.75 -6.27
CA PHE A 266 5.21 -3.49 -6.09
C PHE A 266 4.48 -3.03 -7.35
N ASN A 267 5.10 -3.22 -8.52
CA ASN A 267 4.52 -2.87 -9.81
C ASN A 267 3.28 -3.68 -10.19
N VAL A 268 2.95 -4.76 -9.47
CA VAL A 268 1.73 -5.55 -9.69
C VAL A 268 0.68 -5.41 -8.58
N MET A 269 0.90 -4.55 -7.58
CA MET A 269 -0.02 -4.40 -6.46
C MET A 269 -1.35 -3.74 -6.90
N PRO A 270 -2.49 -4.19 -6.37
CA PRO A 270 -3.76 -3.46 -6.47
C PRO A 270 -3.65 -2.06 -5.86
N VAL A 271 -4.43 -1.11 -6.34
CA VAL A 271 -4.31 0.31 -5.95
C VAL A 271 -5.53 0.82 -5.19
N ALA A 272 -6.65 0.11 -5.27
CA ALA A 272 -7.84 0.43 -4.52
C ALA A 272 -8.62 -0.83 -4.12
N ALA A 273 -9.49 -0.70 -3.14
CA ALA A 273 -10.47 -1.70 -2.74
C ALA A 273 -11.84 -1.06 -2.50
N ILE A 274 -12.89 -1.86 -2.61
CA ILE A 274 -14.25 -1.51 -2.19
C ILE A 274 -14.72 -2.56 -1.21
N ILE A 275 -15.12 -2.12 -0.02
CA ILE A 275 -15.65 -2.99 1.03
C ILE A 275 -17.18 -2.87 1.04
N ASP A 276 -17.87 -4.01 0.98
CA ASP A 276 -19.34 -4.15 0.99
C ASP A 276 -20.07 -3.27 -0.05
N GLU A 277 -19.44 -2.96 -1.19
CA GLU A 277 -19.95 -1.99 -2.19
C GLU A 277 -20.18 -0.57 -1.64
N ARG A 278 -19.58 -0.21 -0.49
CA ARG A 278 -19.84 1.04 0.22
C ARG A 278 -18.61 1.88 0.52
N ILE A 279 -17.50 1.26 0.87
CA ILE A 279 -16.32 1.97 1.35
C ILE A 279 -15.21 1.79 0.33
N ILE A 280 -14.87 2.85 -0.39
CA ILE A 280 -13.69 2.86 -1.23
C ILE A 280 -12.45 3.12 -0.38
N CYS A 281 -11.39 2.37 -0.65
CA CYS A 281 -10.12 2.44 0.05
C CYS A 281 -9.00 2.61 -0.97
N MET A 282 -8.11 3.56 -0.73
CA MET A 282 -6.89 3.84 -1.48
C MET A 282 -5.86 4.44 -0.53
N HIS A 283 -4.62 4.58 -0.98
CA HIS A 283 -3.55 5.12 -0.15
C HIS A 283 -3.65 6.65 0.00
N GLY A 284 -3.62 7.37 -1.13
CA GLY A 284 -3.71 8.82 -1.17
C GLY A 284 -5.17 9.27 -1.14
N GLY A 285 -5.71 9.55 -2.32
CA GLY A 285 -7.07 10.06 -2.41
C GLY A 285 -7.63 10.10 -3.83
N LEU A 286 -8.69 10.89 -3.99
CA LEU A 286 -9.43 10.93 -5.24
C LEU A 286 -8.60 11.55 -6.38
N SER A 287 -8.99 11.27 -7.62
CA SER A 287 -8.43 11.88 -8.83
C SER A 287 -9.48 12.68 -9.58
N PRO A 288 -9.15 13.84 -10.18
CA PRO A 288 -10.04 14.53 -11.11
C PRO A 288 -10.32 13.71 -12.37
N GLU A 289 -9.49 12.71 -12.68
CA GLU A 289 -9.66 11.76 -13.80
C GLU A 289 -10.51 10.54 -13.41
N LEU A 290 -10.89 10.38 -12.14
CA LEU A 290 -11.72 9.26 -11.69
C LEU A 290 -13.20 9.60 -11.86
N HIS A 291 -13.77 9.16 -12.98
CA HIS A 291 -15.20 9.28 -13.31
C HIS A 291 -15.95 7.95 -13.16
N SER A 292 -15.25 6.83 -13.27
CA SER A 292 -15.78 5.48 -13.10
C SER A 292 -14.77 4.57 -12.43
N LEU A 293 -15.24 3.68 -11.56
CA LEU A 293 -14.42 2.63 -10.97
C LEU A 293 -13.82 1.68 -12.03
N ASP A 294 -14.40 1.62 -13.22
CA ASP A 294 -13.85 0.86 -14.34
C ASP A 294 -12.49 1.41 -14.81
N GLU A 295 -12.21 2.70 -14.61
CA GLU A 295 -10.90 3.27 -14.93
C GLU A 295 -9.81 2.65 -14.06
N ILE A 296 -10.10 2.42 -12.77
CA ILE A 296 -9.21 1.69 -11.85
C ILE A 296 -9.09 0.22 -12.28
N ARG A 297 -10.22 -0.45 -12.60
CA ARG A 297 -10.22 -1.85 -13.03
C ARG A 297 -9.36 -2.07 -14.28
N ASN A 298 -9.30 -1.09 -15.17
CA ASN A 298 -8.61 -1.16 -16.45
C ASN A 298 -7.13 -0.74 -16.41
N LEU A 299 -6.63 -0.28 -15.26
CA LEU A 299 -5.19 0.01 -15.10
C LEU A 299 -4.37 -1.26 -15.39
N GLN A 300 -3.42 -1.14 -16.32
CA GLN A 300 -2.58 -2.26 -16.73
C GLN A 300 -1.45 -2.50 -15.72
N ARG A 301 -1.07 -3.77 -15.55
CA ARG A 301 0.06 -4.20 -14.73
C ARG A 301 0.98 -5.13 -15.54
N PRO A 302 2.28 -5.21 -15.22
CA PRO A 302 3.00 -4.37 -14.25
C PRO A 302 3.09 -2.90 -14.71
N CYS A 303 3.06 -1.96 -13.78
CA CYS A 303 3.20 -0.54 -14.07
C CYS A 303 4.04 0.19 -13.02
N GLU A 304 4.86 1.14 -13.46
CA GLU A 304 5.46 2.14 -12.58
C GLU A 304 4.44 3.24 -12.26
N VAL A 305 4.62 3.92 -11.14
CA VAL A 305 3.77 5.07 -10.79
C VAL A 305 4.22 6.26 -11.64
N PRO A 306 3.34 6.83 -12.48
CA PRO A 306 3.67 8.01 -13.28
C PRO A 306 3.75 9.26 -12.39
N ASP A 307 4.33 10.34 -12.93
CA ASP A 307 4.43 11.63 -12.22
C ASP A 307 3.08 12.38 -12.15
N SER A 308 2.08 11.96 -12.93
CA SER A 308 0.71 12.52 -12.95
C SER A 308 -0.34 11.52 -13.46
N GLY A 309 -1.62 11.90 -13.33
CA GLY A 309 -2.78 11.13 -13.79
C GLY A 309 -3.35 10.18 -12.74
N LEU A 310 -4.40 9.43 -13.10
CA LEU A 310 -5.18 8.60 -12.19
C LEU A 310 -4.36 7.77 -11.19
N LEU A 311 -3.37 7.00 -11.66
CA LEU A 311 -2.55 6.16 -10.79
C LEU A 311 -1.69 6.97 -9.81
N CYS A 312 -1.19 8.14 -10.24
CA CYS A 312 -0.46 9.03 -9.36
C CYS A 312 -1.40 9.54 -8.25
N ASP A 313 -2.58 10.02 -8.61
CA ASP A 313 -3.50 10.66 -7.68
C ASP A 313 -4.05 9.69 -6.62
N LEU A 314 -4.39 8.46 -7.01
CA LEU A 314 -4.81 7.40 -6.07
C LEU A 314 -3.78 7.12 -4.96
N LEU A 315 -2.51 7.45 -5.21
CA LEU A 315 -1.39 7.23 -4.30
C LEU A 315 -0.87 8.52 -3.65
N TRP A 316 -1.24 9.70 -4.13
CA TRP A 316 -0.62 10.97 -3.70
C TRP A 316 -1.58 12.07 -3.28
N ALA A 317 -2.84 12.04 -3.71
CA ALA A 317 -3.77 13.12 -3.42
C ALA A 317 -4.10 13.20 -1.93
N ASP A 318 -4.24 14.43 -1.40
CA ASP A 318 -4.59 14.68 0.00
C ASP A 318 -5.94 15.42 0.11
N PRO A 319 -6.76 15.15 1.14
CA PRO A 319 -7.95 15.95 1.40
C PRO A 319 -7.57 17.31 2.02
N GLU A 320 -8.21 18.39 1.58
CA GLU A 320 -8.07 19.74 2.15
C GLU A 320 -9.44 20.30 2.57
N ARG A 321 -9.58 20.68 3.84
CA ARG A 321 -10.90 20.96 4.44
C ARG A 321 -11.49 22.30 4.04
N GLU A 322 -10.63 23.32 3.90
CA GLU A 322 -11.08 24.69 3.65
C GLU A 322 -11.15 25.03 2.15
N GLN A 323 -10.80 24.06 1.30
CA GLN A 323 -10.78 24.17 -0.16
C GLN A 323 -12.10 23.73 -0.79
N GLN A 324 -12.42 24.32 -1.94
CA GLN A 324 -13.46 23.82 -2.84
C GLN A 324 -12.84 23.23 -4.11
N GLY A 325 -13.30 22.04 -4.51
CA GLY A 325 -12.82 21.39 -5.73
C GLY A 325 -11.37 20.91 -5.60
N TRP A 326 -10.56 21.13 -6.64
CA TRP A 326 -9.19 20.65 -6.76
C TRP A 326 -8.20 21.82 -6.73
N ASP A 327 -7.03 21.61 -6.14
CA ASP A 327 -5.92 22.58 -6.13
C ASP A 327 -4.58 21.84 -6.18
N GLU A 328 -3.49 22.56 -6.41
CA GLU A 328 -2.13 22.03 -6.41
C GLU A 328 -1.74 21.52 -5.02
N ASN A 329 -1.08 20.36 -4.96
CA ASN A 329 -0.61 19.80 -3.70
C ASN A 329 0.77 20.36 -3.34
N ASP A 330 0.94 20.82 -2.09
CA ASP A 330 2.21 21.30 -1.53
C ASP A 330 3.36 20.28 -1.60
N ARG A 331 3.05 18.99 -1.78
CA ARG A 331 4.03 17.94 -2.05
C ARG A 331 4.73 18.09 -3.41
N GLY A 332 4.22 18.95 -4.29
CA GLY A 332 4.70 19.13 -5.66
C GLY A 332 4.32 17.98 -6.60
N VAL A 333 3.33 17.15 -6.22
CA VAL A 333 2.82 16.02 -6.98
C VAL A 333 1.33 15.81 -6.66
N SER A 334 0.53 15.48 -7.69
CA SER A 334 -0.92 15.31 -7.58
C SER A 334 -1.65 16.57 -7.07
N PHE A 335 -2.82 16.40 -6.48
CA PHE A 335 -3.78 17.44 -6.10
C PHE A 335 -4.18 17.34 -4.63
N THR A 336 -4.68 18.45 -4.10
CA THR A 336 -5.57 18.44 -2.94
C THR A 336 -7.02 18.44 -3.38
N PHE A 337 -7.93 17.89 -2.56
CA PHE A 337 -9.37 17.90 -2.86
C PHE A 337 -10.24 18.29 -1.67
N GLY A 338 -11.25 19.12 -1.95
CA GLY A 338 -12.23 19.61 -0.97
C GLY A 338 -13.32 18.60 -0.60
N GLU A 339 -14.03 18.87 0.50
CA GLU A 339 -15.16 18.03 0.96
C GLU A 339 -16.25 17.85 -0.11
N ASN A 340 -16.47 18.87 -0.95
CA ASN A 340 -17.44 18.82 -2.03
C ASN A 340 -17.09 17.81 -3.14
N VAL A 341 -15.82 17.38 -3.23
CA VAL A 341 -15.37 16.31 -4.14
C VAL A 341 -15.71 14.93 -3.56
N VAL A 342 -15.64 14.78 -2.24
CA VAL A 342 -15.93 13.52 -1.53
C VAL A 342 -17.43 13.23 -1.47
N ALA A 343 -18.26 14.27 -1.46
CA ALA A 343 -19.71 14.16 -1.30
C ALA A 343 -20.46 13.70 -2.57
N PHE A 344 -19.76 13.41 -3.68
CA PHE A 344 -20.34 13.06 -4.98
C PHE A 344 -20.32 11.57 -5.29
#